data_AF-A0A4Y2QXG7-F1
#
_entry.id   AF-A0A4Y2QXG7-F1
#
_cell.length_a   1.000
_cell.length_b   1.000
_cell.length_c   1.000
_cell.angle_alpha   90.00
_cell.angle_beta   90.00
_cell.angle_gamma   90.00
#
_symmetry.space_group_name_H-M   'P 1'
#
loop_
_entity.id
_entity.type
_entity.pdbx_description
1 polymer ?
#
loop_
_entity_poly.entity_id
_entity_poly.type
_entity_poly.pdbx_seq_one_letter_code
_entity_poly.pdbx_strand_id
1 'polypeptide(L)'
;MLTEIPASDQLAKEAITKGDPFLLPKPLSYLKAEIKSAALSIWQDNWDNGETGRSAHDIVPRVSNKPVGWNREEIMFVTGHGPFPSYLHRFNLRTHDNCSCGEKGDPIHYATKCPFTFSWHFQSPTVSLKLQWSKNILTNNFSRTRLRLLTRFICDENNLIVEDNN
;
A
#
# COMPACT_ATOMS: atom_id res chain seq x y z
N MET A 1 13.16 -21.34 -34.63
CA MET A 1 12.81 -20.14 -33.85
C MET A 1 14.11 -19.64 -33.23
N LEU A 2 14.83 -18.69 -33.86
CA LEU A 2 15.98 -17.92 -33.28
C LEU A 2 16.66 -17.01 -34.35
N THR A 3 15.91 -16.20 -35.14
CA THR A 3 16.52 -15.34 -36.20
C THR A 3 16.12 -13.86 -36.15
N GLU A 4 15.40 -13.38 -35.14
CA GLU A 4 14.85 -12.01 -35.15
C GLU A 4 15.71 -10.95 -34.44
N ILE A 5 16.70 -11.33 -33.64
CA ILE A 5 17.53 -10.39 -32.85
C ILE A 5 18.48 -9.52 -33.71
N PRO A 6 19.16 -10.03 -34.77
CA PRO A 6 20.15 -9.24 -35.51
C PRO A 6 19.55 -8.09 -36.34
N ALA A 7 18.29 -8.24 -36.77
CA ALA A 7 17.63 -7.28 -37.65
C ALA A 7 17.26 -5.98 -36.93
N SER A 8 16.81 -6.07 -35.67
CA SER A 8 16.44 -4.89 -34.88
C SER A 8 17.66 -3.99 -34.60
N ASP A 9 18.79 -4.60 -34.26
CA ASP A 9 20.03 -3.89 -33.94
C ASP A 9 20.64 -3.20 -35.18
N GLN A 10 20.53 -3.85 -36.36
CA GLN A 10 20.95 -3.28 -37.63
C GLN A 10 20.06 -2.09 -38.03
N LEU A 11 18.74 -2.21 -37.86
CA LEU A 11 17.79 -1.13 -38.13
C LEU A 11 17.97 0.06 -37.18
N ALA A 12 18.24 -0.20 -35.90
CA ALA A 12 18.55 0.84 -34.92
C ALA A 12 19.81 1.63 -35.31
N LYS A 13 20.87 0.95 -35.78
CA LYS A 13 22.10 1.60 -36.28
C LYS A 13 21.84 2.45 -37.53
N GLU A 14 21.07 1.93 -38.48
CA GLU A 14 20.72 2.68 -39.69
C GLU A 14 19.89 3.94 -39.38
N ALA A 15 18.96 3.85 -38.43
CA ALA A 15 18.13 4.98 -38.01
C ALA A 15 18.94 6.13 -37.39
N ILE A 16 20.06 5.85 -36.71
CA ILE A 16 20.96 6.89 -36.15
C ILE A 16 21.70 7.63 -37.27
N THR A 17 22.04 6.94 -38.36
CA THR A 17 22.81 7.52 -39.49
C THR A 17 21.95 8.16 -40.58
N LYS A 18 20.70 7.69 -40.77
CA LYS A 18 19.81 8.10 -41.87
C LYS A 18 18.55 8.84 -41.38
N GLY A 19 18.30 8.89 -40.08
CA GLY A 19 17.12 9.55 -39.53
C GLY A 19 17.27 11.07 -39.51
N ASP A 20 16.18 11.77 -39.84
CA ASP A 20 16.14 13.22 -39.72
C ASP A 20 16.21 13.65 -38.24
N PRO A 21 17.01 14.68 -37.89
CA PRO A 21 17.05 15.18 -36.53
C PRO A 21 15.67 15.66 -36.08
N PHE A 22 15.07 14.96 -35.12
CA PHE A 22 13.86 15.43 -34.48
C PHE A 22 14.19 16.60 -33.55
N LEU A 23 13.95 17.82 -34.04
CA LEU A 23 14.12 19.02 -33.25
C LEU A 23 12.99 19.14 -32.24
N LEU A 24 13.30 18.94 -30.96
CA LEU A 24 12.35 19.21 -29.90
C LEU A 24 12.12 20.73 -29.81
N PRO A 25 10.86 21.21 -29.89
CA PRO A 25 10.56 22.65 -29.81
C PRO A 25 10.84 23.24 -28.42
N LYS A 26 11.07 22.39 -27.42
CA LYS A 26 11.41 22.78 -26.04
C LYS A 26 12.51 21.86 -25.49
N PRO A 27 13.30 22.31 -24.50
CA PRO A 27 14.28 21.47 -23.84
C PRO A 27 13.65 20.19 -23.28
N LEU A 28 14.36 19.07 -23.36
CA LEU A 28 13.88 17.78 -22.85
C LEU A 28 13.51 17.84 -21.36
N SER A 29 14.23 18.63 -20.56
CA SER A 29 13.93 18.85 -19.14
C SER A 29 12.55 19.47 -18.92
N TYR A 30 12.17 20.42 -19.77
CA TYR A 30 10.85 21.05 -19.73
C TYR A 30 9.76 20.04 -20.07
N LEU A 31 9.93 19.28 -21.17
CA LEU A 31 8.95 18.27 -21.57
C LEU A 31 8.77 17.18 -20.50
N LYS A 32 9.86 16.74 -19.87
CA LYS A 32 9.80 15.80 -18.73
C LYS A 32 9.05 16.39 -17.54
N ALA A 33 9.23 17.68 -17.24
CA ALA A 33 8.52 18.35 -16.15
C ALA A 33 7.01 18.44 -16.43
N GLU A 34 6.63 18.81 -17.65
CA GLU A 34 5.22 18.89 -18.07
C GLU A 34 4.53 17.53 -17.99
N ILE A 35 5.15 16.47 -18.54
CA ILE A 35 4.61 15.10 -18.49
C ILE A 35 4.44 14.65 -17.04
N LYS A 36 5.44 14.91 -16.19
CA LYS A 36 5.37 14.57 -14.77
C LYS A 36 4.26 15.33 -14.04
N SER A 37 4.07 16.60 -14.36
CA SER A 37 3.01 17.43 -13.80
C SER A 37 1.62 16.91 -14.20
N ALA A 38 1.42 16.64 -15.50
CA ALA A 38 0.18 16.08 -16.02
C ALA A 38 -0.14 14.71 -15.42
N ALA A 39 0.86 13.82 -15.33
CA ALA A 39 0.70 12.51 -14.72
C ALA A 39 0.32 12.60 -13.23
N LEU A 40 0.92 13.52 -12.48
CA LEU A 40 0.54 13.77 -11.07
C LEU A 40 -0.88 14.31 -10.94
N SER A 41 -1.32 15.20 -11.84
CA SER A 41 -2.69 15.71 -11.83
C SER A 41 -3.71 14.60 -12.04
N ILE A 42 -3.51 13.80 -13.10
CA ILE A 42 -4.39 12.65 -13.39
C ILE A 42 -4.39 11.66 -12.22
N TRP A 43 -3.24 11.41 -11.61
CA TRP A 43 -3.17 10.53 -10.46
C TRP A 43 -3.89 11.10 -9.24
N GLN A 44 -3.75 12.39 -8.96
CA GLN A 44 -4.49 13.05 -7.87
C GLN A 44 -5.99 12.97 -8.09
N ASP A 45 -6.48 13.23 -9.31
CA ASP A 45 -7.90 13.16 -9.65
C ASP A 45 -8.44 11.75 -9.44
N ASN A 46 -7.71 10.73 -9.88
CA ASN A 46 -8.07 9.32 -9.63
C ASN A 46 -8.02 8.96 -8.15
N TRP A 47 -7.08 9.54 -7.39
CA TRP A 47 -6.94 9.30 -5.96
C TRP A 47 -8.10 9.90 -5.16
N ASP A 48 -8.53 11.11 -5.52
CA ASP A 48 -9.62 11.81 -4.85
C ASP A 48 -10.99 11.18 -5.14
N ASN A 49 -11.22 10.76 -6.40
CA ASN A 49 -12.50 10.22 -6.85
C ASN A 49 -12.61 8.69 -6.76
N GLY A 50 -11.50 8.00 -6.47
CA GLY A 50 -11.48 6.54 -6.37
C GLY A 50 -12.19 6.02 -5.10
N GLU A 51 -12.87 4.89 -5.24
CA GLU A 51 -13.57 4.21 -4.13
C GLU A 51 -12.68 3.23 -3.36
N THR A 52 -11.56 2.78 -3.94
CA THR A 52 -10.63 1.84 -3.31
C THR A 52 -9.55 2.55 -2.51
N GLY A 53 -9.07 1.95 -1.43
CA GLY A 53 -7.93 2.48 -0.67
C GLY A 53 -8.25 3.73 0.16
N ARG A 54 -9.53 3.99 0.44
CA ARG A 54 -10.00 5.18 1.18
C ARG A 54 -9.31 5.39 2.53
N SER A 55 -9.04 4.33 3.29
CA SER A 55 -8.32 4.46 4.56
C SER A 55 -6.91 5.02 4.40
N ALA A 56 -6.23 4.71 3.29
CA ALA A 56 -4.93 5.29 2.97
C ALA A 56 -5.08 6.73 2.44
N HIS A 57 -6.11 7.03 1.65
CA HIS A 57 -6.41 8.40 1.18
C HIS A 57 -6.67 9.34 2.35
N ASP A 58 -7.50 8.95 3.32
CA ASP A 58 -7.88 9.79 4.44
C ASP A 58 -6.65 10.20 5.30
N ILE A 59 -5.59 9.39 5.28
CA ILE A 59 -4.31 9.67 5.94
C ILE A 59 -3.36 10.43 5.02
N VAL A 60 -3.24 10.03 3.75
CA VAL A 60 -2.36 10.61 2.74
C VAL A 60 -3.21 11.08 1.54
N PRO A 61 -3.86 12.24 1.65
CA PRO A 61 -4.81 12.69 0.62
C PRO A 61 -4.11 13.24 -0.63
N ARG A 62 -2.82 13.55 -0.54
CA ARG A 62 -2.04 14.13 -1.64
C ARG A 62 -1.07 13.12 -2.22
N VAL A 63 -1.17 12.89 -3.54
CA VAL A 63 -0.21 12.08 -4.27
C VAL A 63 1.13 12.81 -4.33
N SER A 64 2.21 12.05 -4.25
CA SER A 64 3.56 12.58 -4.27
C SER A 64 4.52 11.53 -4.78
N ASN A 65 5.60 11.98 -5.42
CA ASN A 65 6.70 11.10 -5.79
C ASN A 65 7.64 10.78 -4.62
N LYS A 66 7.40 11.38 -3.44
CA LYS A 66 8.14 11.06 -2.22
C LYS A 66 7.40 9.95 -1.47
N PRO A 67 8.11 8.91 -1.01
CA PRO A 67 7.48 7.88 -0.20
C PRO A 67 7.00 8.49 1.13
N VAL A 68 5.89 7.98 1.64
CA VAL A 68 5.27 8.41 2.92
C VAL A 68 6.15 8.03 4.13
N GLY A 69 7.15 7.17 3.92
CA GLY A 69 8.03 6.69 4.99
C GLY A 69 7.39 5.63 5.89
N TRP A 70 6.33 4.97 5.40
CA TRP A 70 5.74 3.81 6.05
C TRP A 70 6.47 2.52 5.67
N ASN A 71 6.60 1.62 6.64
CA ASN A 71 7.11 0.28 6.39
C ASN A 71 5.97 -0.71 6.06
N ARG A 72 6.32 -1.96 5.80
CA ARG A 72 5.35 -3.02 5.43
C ARG A 72 4.25 -3.17 6.48
N GLU A 73 4.61 -3.21 7.76
CA GLU A 73 3.67 -3.40 8.86
C GLU A 73 2.69 -2.23 9.00
N GLU A 74 3.19 -1.00 8.86
CA GLU A 74 2.36 0.21 8.90
C GLU A 74 1.40 0.28 7.70
N ILE A 75 1.86 -0.10 6.50
CA ILE A 75 1.02 -0.18 5.31
C ILE A 75 -0.09 -1.23 5.50
N MET A 76 0.26 -2.42 6.01
CA MET A 76 -0.70 -3.48 6.30
C MET A 76 -1.79 -3.00 7.26
N PHE A 77 -1.39 -2.37 8.36
CA PHE A 77 -2.33 -1.85 9.35
C PHE A 77 -3.29 -0.79 8.76
N VAL A 78 -2.75 0.23 8.08
CA VAL A 78 -3.55 1.34 7.53
C VAL A 78 -4.54 0.89 6.47
N THR A 79 -4.09 0.03 5.58
CA THR A 79 -4.92 -0.47 4.48
C THR A 79 -5.85 -1.58 4.93
N GLY A 80 -5.59 -2.16 6.10
CA GLY A 80 -6.19 -3.41 6.56
C GLY A 80 -5.83 -4.59 5.67
N HIS A 81 -4.71 -4.54 4.95
CA HIS A 81 -4.18 -5.65 4.16
C HIS A 81 -3.31 -6.59 4.99
N GLY A 82 -3.10 -7.79 4.47
CA GLY A 82 -2.15 -8.76 5.03
C GLY A 82 -2.87 -9.89 5.74
N PRO A 83 -2.35 -10.38 6.88
CA PRO A 83 -2.85 -11.60 7.54
C PRO A 83 -4.16 -11.41 8.32
N PHE A 84 -4.83 -10.26 8.19
CA PHE A 84 -6.07 -10.00 8.93
C PHE A 84 -7.22 -10.86 8.41
N PRO A 85 -7.92 -11.64 9.26
CA PRO A 85 -9.08 -12.44 8.84
C PRO A 85 -10.12 -11.65 8.05
N SER A 86 -10.39 -10.39 8.43
CA SER A 86 -11.32 -9.53 7.68
C SER A 86 -10.88 -9.23 6.25
N TYR A 87 -9.59 -9.16 6.01
CA TYR A 87 -9.02 -8.99 4.67
C TYR A 87 -9.10 -10.28 3.88
N LEU A 88 -8.63 -11.38 4.47
CA LEU A 88 -8.59 -12.69 3.82
C LEU A 88 -10.00 -13.13 3.41
N HIS A 89 -10.99 -12.91 4.27
CA HIS A 89 -12.39 -13.19 3.96
C HIS A 89 -12.91 -12.36 2.77
N ARG A 90 -12.62 -11.05 2.72
CA ARG A 90 -13.01 -10.19 1.60
C ARG A 90 -12.48 -10.66 0.25
N PHE A 91 -11.32 -11.33 0.25
CA PHE A 91 -10.68 -11.89 -0.96
C PHE A 91 -10.97 -13.39 -1.16
N ASN A 92 -11.92 -13.96 -0.42
CA ASN A 92 -12.29 -15.38 -0.48
C ASN A 92 -11.11 -16.33 -0.20
N LEU A 93 -10.12 -15.88 0.57
CA LEU A 93 -8.98 -16.69 1.02
C LEU A 93 -9.27 -17.37 2.37
N ARG A 94 -10.36 -16.96 3.04
CA ARG A 94 -10.85 -17.55 4.29
C ARG A 94 -12.37 -17.53 4.32
N THR A 95 -12.97 -18.54 4.94
CA THR A 95 -14.44 -18.69 5.03
C THR A 95 -15.12 -17.70 5.95
N HIS A 96 -14.42 -17.16 6.95
CA HIS A 96 -14.95 -16.21 7.93
C HIS A 96 -13.96 -15.07 8.23
N ASP A 97 -14.46 -13.94 8.70
CA ASP A 97 -13.67 -12.75 9.06
C ASP A 97 -13.26 -12.69 10.54
N ASN A 98 -13.55 -13.73 11.31
CA ASN A 98 -13.28 -13.75 12.76
C ASN A 98 -11.80 -14.00 13.11
N CYS A 99 -11.34 -13.32 14.16
CA CYS A 99 -10.16 -13.65 14.95
C CYS A 99 -10.41 -14.92 15.76
N SER A 100 -9.34 -15.60 16.21
CA SER A 100 -9.41 -16.77 17.09
C SER A 100 -10.12 -16.49 18.43
N CYS A 101 -10.28 -15.21 18.82
CA CYS A 101 -11.05 -14.84 20.01
C CYS A 101 -12.57 -14.71 19.75
N GLY A 102 -13.03 -14.99 18.53
CA GLY A 102 -14.44 -14.97 18.14
C GLY A 102 -14.97 -13.64 17.57
N GLU A 103 -14.25 -12.54 17.79
CA GLU A 103 -14.60 -11.21 17.27
C GLU A 103 -14.06 -10.98 15.84
N LYS A 104 -14.53 -9.93 15.16
CA LYS A 104 -14.02 -9.56 13.83
C LYS A 104 -12.50 -9.31 13.85
N GLY A 105 -11.76 -10.05 13.02
CA GLY A 105 -10.31 -9.98 12.92
C GLY A 105 -9.82 -8.83 12.03
N ASP A 106 -10.16 -7.60 12.37
CA ASP A 106 -9.67 -6.39 11.69
C ASP A 106 -8.50 -5.73 12.45
N PRO A 107 -7.72 -4.82 11.81
CA PRO A 107 -6.57 -4.20 12.45
C PRO A 107 -6.90 -3.45 13.74
N ILE A 108 -8.07 -2.79 13.81
CA ILE A 108 -8.47 -2.01 14.99
C ILE A 108 -8.72 -2.97 16.16
N HIS A 109 -9.39 -4.09 15.92
CA HIS A 109 -9.61 -5.12 16.92
C HIS A 109 -8.29 -5.60 17.54
N TYR A 110 -7.32 -5.99 16.72
CA TYR A 110 -6.00 -6.40 17.21
C TYR A 110 -5.24 -5.29 17.94
N ALA A 111 -5.42 -4.05 17.53
CA ALA A 111 -4.74 -2.92 18.16
C ALA A 111 -5.39 -2.46 19.48
N THR A 112 -6.62 -2.89 19.80
CA THR A 112 -7.37 -2.23 20.88
C THR A 112 -8.16 -3.16 21.81
N LYS A 113 -8.48 -4.39 21.39
CA LYS A 113 -9.42 -5.27 22.10
C LYS A 113 -9.01 -6.74 22.17
N CYS A 114 -8.27 -7.25 21.18
CA CYS A 114 -7.94 -8.67 21.10
C CYS A 114 -7.17 -9.15 22.35
N PRO A 115 -7.66 -10.16 23.08
CA PRO A 115 -6.95 -10.68 24.27
C PRO A 115 -5.53 -11.17 23.96
N PHE A 116 -5.31 -11.72 22.76
CA PHE A 116 -4.00 -12.25 22.35
C PHE A 116 -2.94 -11.19 22.09
N THR A 117 -3.33 -9.91 21.97
CA THR A 117 -2.42 -8.80 21.66
C THR A 117 -2.39 -7.74 22.74
N PHE A 118 -2.84 -8.08 23.96
CA PHE A 118 -3.01 -7.15 25.08
C PHE A 118 -1.77 -6.30 25.38
N SER A 119 -0.57 -6.86 25.25
CA SER A 119 0.71 -6.17 25.49
C SER A 119 0.97 -4.98 24.55
N TRP A 120 0.34 -4.95 23.38
CA TRP A 120 0.52 -3.91 22.36
C TRP A 120 -0.71 -3.04 22.17
N HIS A 121 -1.71 -3.15 23.05
CA HIS A 121 -2.92 -2.35 22.93
C HIS A 121 -2.64 -0.84 22.95
N PHE A 122 -3.40 -0.16 22.11
CA PHE A 122 -3.61 1.27 22.13
C PHE A 122 -4.98 1.54 22.77
N GLN A 123 -5.16 2.75 23.27
CA GLN A 123 -6.47 3.18 23.73
C GLN A 123 -7.48 3.10 22.57
N SER A 124 -8.62 2.47 22.81
CA SER A 124 -9.68 2.35 21.81
C SER A 124 -10.15 3.74 21.33
N PRO A 125 -10.21 4.01 20.01
CA PRO A 125 -10.79 5.24 19.51
C PRO A 125 -12.32 5.20 19.59
N THR A 126 -12.94 6.37 19.73
CA THR A 126 -14.35 6.54 19.39
C THR A 126 -14.52 6.48 17.87
N VAL A 127 -15.73 6.16 17.40
CA VAL A 127 -16.03 6.04 15.96
C VAL A 127 -15.65 7.31 15.19
N SER A 128 -15.96 8.49 15.74
CA SER A 128 -15.65 9.79 15.13
C SER A 128 -14.16 10.13 15.10
N LEU A 129 -13.34 9.54 15.96
CA LEU A 129 -11.91 9.86 16.09
C LEU A 129 -10.98 8.81 15.48
N LYS A 130 -11.51 7.77 14.81
CA LYS A 130 -10.70 6.69 14.20
C LYS A 130 -9.57 7.19 13.30
N LEU A 131 -9.85 8.21 12.47
CA LEU A 131 -8.84 8.75 11.56
C LEU A 131 -7.73 9.47 12.31
N GLN A 132 -8.07 10.34 13.25
CA GLN A 132 -7.08 11.06 14.07
C GLN A 132 -6.27 10.11 14.93
N TRP A 133 -6.91 9.11 15.51
CA TRP A 133 -6.25 8.05 16.25
C TRP A 133 -5.19 7.32 15.40
N SER A 134 -5.52 6.97 14.16
CA SER A 134 -4.58 6.33 13.23
C SER A 134 -3.40 7.25 12.90
N LYS A 135 -3.68 8.54 12.63
CA LYS A 135 -2.64 9.55 12.39
C LYS A 135 -1.68 9.71 13.57
N ASN A 136 -2.21 9.70 14.80
CA ASN A 136 -1.41 9.82 16.01
C ASN A 136 -0.44 8.64 16.18
N ILE A 137 -0.92 7.41 15.92
CA ILE A 137 -0.08 6.20 15.96
C ILE A 137 1.06 6.31 14.95
N LEU A 138 0.76 6.75 13.73
CA LEU A 138 1.74 6.85 12.63
C LEU A 138 2.70 8.03 12.78
N THR A 139 2.40 9.00 13.65
CA THR A 139 3.25 10.18 13.89
C THR A 139 4.25 9.93 15.02
N ASN A 140 3.88 9.15 16.04
CA ASN A 140 4.72 8.92 17.21
C ASN A 140 5.61 7.67 17.05
N ASN A 141 6.94 7.83 17.12
CA ASN A 141 7.89 6.73 16.91
C ASN A 141 7.72 5.53 17.86
N PHE A 142 7.35 5.77 19.12
CA PHE A 142 7.10 4.69 20.07
C PHE A 142 5.83 3.90 19.68
N SER A 143 4.77 4.63 19.29
CA SER A 143 3.53 4.03 18.79
C SER A 143 3.76 3.24 17.50
N ARG A 144 4.56 3.77 16.57
CA ARG A 144 4.98 3.04 15.36
C ARG A 144 5.73 1.76 15.71
N THR A 145 6.67 1.81 16.66
CA THR A 145 7.41 0.61 17.11
C THR A 145 6.46 -0.44 17.69
N ARG A 146 5.54 -0.02 18.57
CA ARG A 146 4.51 -0.90 19.13
C ARG A 146 3.63 -1.52 18.04
N LEU A 147 3.19 -0.72 17.07
CA LEU A 147 2.39 -1.18 15.94
C LEU A 147 3.13 -2.22 15.08
N ARG A 148 4.43 -2.01 14.84
CA ARG A 148 5.26 -2.96 14.08
C ARG A 148 5.39 -4.29 14.80
N LEU A 149 5.62 -4.28 16.11
CA LEU A 149 5.69 -5.50 16.91
C LEU A 149 4.36 -6.25 16.90
N LEU A 150 3.25 -5.54 17.09
CA LEU A 150 1.90 -6.10 16.97
C LEU A 150 1.69 -6.77 15.60
N THR A 151 1.98 -6.06 14.52
CA THR A 151 1.70 -6.56 13.16
C THR A 151 2.59 -7.74 12.80
N ARG A 152 3.84 -7.76 13.28
CA ARG A 152 4.74 -8.93 13.14
C ARG A 152 4.20 -10.14 13.86
N PHE A 153 3.80 -9.98 15.13
CA PHE A 153 3.17 -11.05 15.90
C PHE A 153 1.96 -11.64 15.14
N ILE A 154 1.10 -10.79 14.58
CA ILE A 154 -0.04 -11.24 13.77
C ILE A 154 0.41 -11.97 12.49
N CYS A 155 1.47 -11.51 11.82
CA CYS A 155 2.00 -12.22 10.65
C CYS A 155 2.54 -13.61 11.01
N ASP A 156 3.23 -13.73 12.13
CA ASP A 156 3.87 -14.98 12.56
C ASP A 156 2.81 -15.99 13.04
N GLU A 157 1.81 -15.55 13.81
CA GLU A 157 0.72 -16.40 14.31
C GLU A 157 -0.26 -16.83 13.22
N ASN A 158 -0.52 -16.00 12.19
CA ASN A 158 -1.37 -16.42 11.07
C ASN A 158 -0.66 -17.36 10.09
N ASN A 159 0.68 -17.46 10.12
CA ASN A 159 1.40 -18.54 9.41
C ASN A 159 1.10 -19.92 10.02
N LEU A 160 0.50 -19.98 11.21
CA LEU A 160 0.06 -21.22 11.87
C LEU A 160 -1.40 -21.60 11.58
N ILE A 161 -2.15 -20.77 10.82
CA ILE A 161 -3.58 -21.02 10.47
C ILE A 161 -3.72 -21.38 8.98
N VAL A 162 -2.64 -21.83 8.33
CA VAL A 162 -2.68 -22.51 7.03
C VAL A 162 -2.64 -24.03 7.25
N GLU A 163 -3.37 -24.53 8.25
CA GLU A 163 -3.65 -25.95 8.41
C GLU A 163 -5.08 -26.08 8.91
N ASP A 164 -6.04 -25.93 7.98
CA ASP A 164 -7.38 -26.51 8.12
C ASP A 164 -8.05 -26.46 6.74
N ASN A 165 -7.51 -27.26 5.81
CA ASN A 165 -8.23 -27.69 4.63
C ASN A 165 -8.16 -29.22 4.61
N ASN A 166 -9.22 -29.85 5.12
CA ASN A 166 -9.67 -31.15 4.68
C ASN A 166 -10.95 -30.95 3.87
#